data_AF-A0A494TG49-F1
#
_entry.id   AF-A0A494TG49-F1
#
_cell.length_a   1.000
_cell.length_b   1.000
_cell.length_c   1.000
_cell.angle_alpha   90.00
_cell.angle_beta   90.00
_cell.angle_gamma   90.00
#
_symmetry.space_group_name_H-M   'P 1'
#
loop_
_entity.id
_entity.type
_entity.pdbx_description
1 polymer ?
#
loop_
_entity_poly.entity_id
_entity_poly.type
_entity_poly.pdbx_seq_one_letter_code
_entity_poly.pdbx_strand_id
1 'polypeptide(L)'
;MSGSGAVKRFVFKELKSGDLRKFSATSADSTSGGGARDQRFSPYDKFDDVFNAMFKGKPEHRNRKKKDGTTEQLTVYVSPIAVHADDTHRTNPSKEMQHENQPYLVQTLRYWPPTEVRANEGRLGEVSKLDLAPPSDKGRVFLLIFEDDTALTPRIAFVTEHDVKAKSWEKSINDFFEKLLETPATTNAVMGYKDFVNKTSWTKEP
;
A
#
# COMPACT_ATOMS: atom_id res chain seq x y z
N MET A 1 24.19 5.60 -8.76
CA MET A 1 23.26 6.55 -8.12
C MET A 1 22.75 7.49 -9.20
N SER A 2 21.52 7.30 -9.68
CA SER A 2 20.88 8.23 -10.61
C SER A 2 19.43 7.82 -10.85
N GLY A 3 18.49 8.53 -10.22
CA GLY A 3 17.18 8.74 -10.83
C GLY A 3 15.95 8.86 -9.92
N SER A 4 15.92 8.28 -8.70
CA SER A 4 14.69 8.39 -7.90
C SER A 4 14.50 9.82 -7.39
N GLY A 5 13.46 10.50 -7.85
CA GLY A 5 13.03 11.79 -7.30
C GLY A 5 12.89 11.72 -5.77
N ALA A 6 13.05 12.85 -5.09
CA ALA A 6 12.97 12.86 -3.64
C ALA A 6 11.59 12.35 -3.18
N VAL A 7 11.58 11.44 -2.21
CA VAL A 7 10.34 10.89 -1.68
C VAL A 7 9.62 11.98 -0.88
N LYS A 8 8.38 12.29 -1.27
CA LYS A 8 7.53 13.29 -0.62
C LYS A 8 6.79 12.71 0.56
N ARG A 9 6.27 11.49 0.39
CA ARG A 9 5.51 10.78 1.43
C ARG A 9 5.43 9.29 1.10
N PHE A 10 5.27 8.47 2.13
CA PHE A 10 4.97 7.06 1.95
C PHE A 10 4.07 6.54 3.06
N VAL A 11 3.26 5.54 2.71
CA VAL A 11 2.47 4.70 3.62
C VAL A 11 3.01 3.28 3.53
N PHE A 12 3.13 2.60 4.66
CA PHE A 12 3.65 1.24 4.71
C PHE A 12 2.84 0.32 5.61
N LYS A 13 2.91 -0.97 5.33
CA LYS A 13 2.38 -2.03 6.19
C LYS A 13 3.25 -3.28 6.08
N GLU A 14 3.68 -3.80 7.22
CA GLU A 14 4.33 -5.12 7.30
C GLU A 14 3.37 -6.21 6.87
N LEU A 15 3.80 -7.03 5.92
CA LEU A 15 3.05 -8.16 5.42
C LEU A 15 3.33 -9.38 6.30
N LYS A 16 2.35 -9.78 7.08
CA LYS A 16 2.40 -11.04 7.84
C LYS A 16 2.00 -12.21 6.95
N SER A 17 2.23 -13.43 7.41
CA SER A 17 1.87 -14.67 6.69
C SER A 17 0.42 -14.67 6.18
N GLY A 18 -0.52 -14.16 6.99
CA GLY A 18 -1.92 -13.99 6.58
C GLY A 18 -2.13 -13.00 5.44
N ASP A 19 -1.33 -11.93 5.36
CA ASP A 19 -1.37 -10.96 4.27
C ASP A 19 -0.69 -11.48 3.00
N LEU A 20 0.42 -12.20 3.12
CA LEU A 20 1.11 -12.83 1.97
C LEU A 20 0.18 -13.80 1.22
N ARG A 21 -0.63 -14.59 1.94
CA ARG A 21 -1.66 -15.48 1.36
C ARG A 21 -2.76 -14.76 0.57
N LYS A 22 -2.92 -13.44 0.74
CA LYS A 22 -3.89 -12.65 -0.02
C LYS A 22 -3.39 -12.32 -1.43
N PHE A 23 -2.07 -12.31 -1.62
CA PHE A 23 -1.43 -12.08 -2.92
C PHE A 23 -1.41 -13.36 -3.76
N SER A 24 -1.18 -14.52 -3.15
CA SER A 24 -1.07 -15.81 -3.86
C SER A 24 -2.39 -16.42 -4.34
N ALA A 25 -3.52 -15.70 -4.23
CA ALA A 25 -4.90 -16.16 -4.53
C ALA A 25 -5.32 -17.52 -3.91
N THR A 26 -4.52 -18.10 -3.02
CA THR A 26 -4.74 -19.41 -2.39
C THR A 26 -5.73 -19.37 -1.23
N SER A 27 -6.29 -18.19 -0.93
CA SER A 27 -7.31 -18.01 0.11
C SER A 27 -8.71 -18.37 -0.40
N ALA A 28 -9.00 -19.67 -0.39
CA ALA A 28 -10.36 -20.21 -0.43
C ALA A 28 -10.85 -20.62 0.98
N ASP A 29 -10.36 -19.99 2.04
CA ASP A 29 -10.68 -20.39 3.43
C ASP A 29 -11.97 -19.76 3.99
N SER A 30 -12.70 -18.93 3.22
CA SER A 30 -14.09 -18.65 3.57
C SER A 30 -14.92 -18.18 2.38
N THR A 31 -16.16 -18.68 2.29
CA THR A 31 -17.26 -18.26 1.40
C THR A 31 -17.81 -16.85 1.72
N SER A 32 -17.00 -15.96 2.31
CA SER A 32 -17.41 -14.58 2.59
C SER A 32 -16.91 -13.64 1.48
N GLY A 33 -17.83 -13.27 0.59
CA GLY A 33 -17.56 -12.47 -0.60
C GLY A 33 -16.77 -11.19 -0.33
N GLY A 34 -15.64 -11.06 -1.03
CA GLY A 34 -14.97 -9.77 -1.33
C GLY A 34 -13.93 -9.27 -0.33
N GLY A 35 -13.98 -9.64 0.95
CA GLY A 35 -13.17 -8.98 2.00
C GLY A 35 -11.77 -9.55 2.26
N ALA A 36 -11.45 -10.73 1.71
CA ALA A 36 -10.21 -11.46 1.99
C ALA A 36 -8.98 -10.86 1.30
N ARG A 37 -9.16 -10.03 0.27
CA ARG A 37 -8.08 -9.56 -0.63
C ARG A 37 -7.65 -8.10 -0.41
N ASP A 38 -8.26 -7.42 0.56
CA ASP A 38 -7.96 -6.03 0.88
C ASP A 38 -6.81 -5.94 1.90
N GLN A 39 -5.95 -4.93 1.73
CA GLN A 39 -5.01 -4.52 2.77
C GLN A 39 -5.69 -3.49 3.67
N ARG A 40 -5.63 -3.72 4.98
CA ARG A 40 -6.35 -2.93 5.98
C ARG A 40 -5.36 -2.05 6.74
N PHE A 41 -5.75 -0.80 6.95
CA PHE A 41 -4.98 0.21 7.65
C PHE A 41 -5.81 0.74 8.83
N SER A 42 -5.22 0.75 10.03
CA SER A 42 -5.90 1.09 11.26
C SER A 42 -4.94 1.76 12.26
N PRO A 43 -5.38 2.81 12.97
CA PRO A 43 -6.72 3.39 12.99
C PRO A 43 -6.98 4.32 11.79
N TYR A 44 -8.21 4.36 11.28
CA TYR A 44 -8.53 5.05 10.02
C TYR A 44 -8.20 6.54 10.03
N ASP A 45 -8.46 7.21 11.15
CA ASP A 45 -8.21 8.63 11.38
C ASP A 45 -6.73 9.02 11.20
N LYS A 46 -5.80 8.09 11.40
CA LYS A 46 -4.36 8.32 11.15
C LYS A 46 -3.98 8.20 9.69
N PHE A 47 -4.75 7.48 8.89
CA PHE A 47 -4.41 7.18 7.50
C PHE A 47 -5.22 8.00 6.49
N ASP A 48 -6.38 8.52 6.88
CA ASP A 48 -7.30 9.21 5.97
C ASP A 48 -6.62 10.37 5.24
N ASP A 49 -6.01 11.29 5.99
CA ASP A 49 -5.36 12.48 5.43
C ASP A 49 -4.20 12.14 4.49
N VAL A 50 -3.37 11.15 4.83
CA VAL A 50 -2.23 10.77 3.98
C VAL A 50 -2.68 10.06 2.71
N PHE A 51 -3.73 9.22 2.76
CA PHE A 51 -4.29 8.62 1.56
C PHE A 51 -4.99 9.65 0.68
N ASN A 52 -5.73 10.61 1.26
CA ASN A 52 -6.29 11.75 0.52
C ASN A 52 -5.18 12.60 -0.13
N ALA A 53 -4.06 12.77 0.57
CA ALA A 53 -2.89 13.48 0.04
C ALA A 53 -2.23 12.71 -1.12
N MET A 54 -2.16 11.38 -1.08
CA MET A 54 -1.50 10.58 -2.12
C MET A 54 -2.39 10.27 -3.32
N PHE A 55 -3.69 10.05 -3.11
CA PHE A 55 -4.59 9.53 -4.14
C PHE A 55 -5.28 10.69 -4.87
N LYS A 56 -4.58 11.24 -5.87
CA LYS A 56 -4.99 12.45 -6.60
C LYS A 56 -5.96 12.24 -7.75
N GLY A 57 -6.44 11.02 -7.97
CA GLY A 57 -7.48 10.77 -8.96
C GLY A 57 -8.84 11.34 -8.52
N LYS A 58 -9.80 11.38 -9.46
CA LYS A 58 -11.16 11.81 -9.14
C LYS A 58 -11.78 10.85 -8.10
N PRO A 59 -12.18 11.33 -6.91
CA PRO A 59 -12.81 10.46 -5.92
C PRO A 59 -14.11 9.86 -6.46
N GLU A 60 -14.41 8.63 -6.05
CA GLU A 60 -15.68 7.99 -6.32
C GLU A 60 -16.62 8.23 -5.13
N HIS A 61 -17.85 8.65 -5.39
CA HIS A 61 -18.90 8.73 -4.38
C HIS A 61 -19.80 7.51 -4.49
N ARG A 62 -19.89 6.72 -3.43
CA ARG A 62 -20.66 5.48 -3.41
C ARG A 62 -21.69 5.50 -2.30
N ASN A 63 -22.90 5.06 -2.63
CA ASN A 63 -23.97 4.93 -1.65
C ASN A 63 -23.82 3.61 -0.89
N ARG A 64 -23.83 3.68 0.43
CA ARG A 64 -23.91 2.54 1.33
C ARG A 64 -25.23 2.58 2.08
N LYS A 65 -25.97 1.47 2.01
CA LYS A 65 -27.12 1.26 2.87
C LYS A 65 -26.64 0.82 4.26
N LYS A 66 -27.06 1.55 5.29
CA LYS A 66 -26.82 1.24 6.70
C LYS A 66 -27.81 0.19 7.20
N LYS A 67 -27.51 -0.43 8.33
CA LYS A 67 -28.42 -1.42 8.95
C LYS A 67 -29.79 -0.84 9.33
N ASP A 68 -29.83 0.44 9.66
CA ASP A 68 -31.06 1.19 9.96
C ASP A 68 -31.89 1.55 8.71
N GLY A 69 -31.43 1.16 7.52
CA GLY A 69 -32.09 1.42 6.24
C GLY A 69 -31.74 2.76 5.60
N THR A 70 -31.02 3.65 6.31
CA THR A 70 -30.55 4.92 5.76
C THR A 70 -29.46 4.71 4.71
N THR A 71 -29.31 5.67 3.81
CA THR A 71 -28.22 5.68 2.82
C THR A 71 -27.20 6.74 3.21
N GLU A 72 -25.94 6.33 3.26
CA GLU A 72 -24.80 7.20 3.48
C GLU A 72 -23.96 7.26 2.20
N GLN A 73 -23.56 8.47 1.81
CA GLN A 73 -22.62 8.66 0.73
C GLN A 73 -21.19 8.55 1.28
N LEU A 74 -20.40 7.66 0.71
CA LEU A 74 -19.00 7.43 1.04
C LEU A 74 -18.11 8.03 -0.04
N THR A 75 -17.00 8.63 0.38
CA THR A 75 -15.92 9.03 -0.52
C THR A 75 -14.88 7.91 -0.56
N VAL A 76 -14.58 7.43 -1.76
CA VAL A 76 -13.50 6.46 -2.02
C VAL A 76 -12.39 7.21 -2.74
N TYR A 77 -11.18 7.19 -2.17
CA TYR A 77 -10.03 7.79 -2.83
C TYR A 77 -9.52 6.86 -3.92
N VAL A 78 -9.25 7.40 -5.09
CA VAL A 78 -8.87 6.65 -6.29
C VAL A 78 -7.61 7.26 -6.86
N SER A 79 -6.67 6.43 -7.29
CA SER A 79 -5.48 6.89 -8.00
C SER A 79 -5.05 5.89 -9.05
N PRO A 80 -4.52 6.34 -10.21
CA PRO A 80 -3.55 5.53 -10.92
C PRO A 80 -2.35 5.28 -9.99
N ILE A 81 -1.85 4.06 -9.99
CA ILE A 81 -0.65 3.63 -9.26
C ILE A 81 0.28 2.97 -10.27
N ALA A 82 1.57 3.30 -10.23
CA ALA A 82 2.57 2.58 -10.99
C ALA A 82 3.16 1.43 -10.16
N VAL A 83 3.30 0.28 -10.81
CA VAL A 83 3.84 -0.96 -10.24
C VAL A 83 5.04 -1.38 -11.08
N HIS A 84 6.18 -1.72 -10.48
CA HIS A 84 7.30 -2.28 -11.26
C HIS A 84 6.87 -3.64 -11.84
N ALA A 85 7.18 -3.93 -13.11
CA ALA A 85 6.72 -5.18 -13.74
C ALA A 85 7.24 -6.42 -13.01
N ASP A 86 8.49 -6.39 -12.54
CA ASP A 86 9.12 -7.49 -11.78
C ASP A 86 8.46 -7.74 -10.42
N ASP A 87 7.72 -6.76 -9.87
CA ASP A 87 6.95 -6.94 -8.64
C ASP A 87 5.60 -7.64 -8.90
N THR A 88 5.34 -8.09 -10.13
CA THR A 88 4.08 -8.73 -10.53
C THR A 88 4.29 -10.13 -11.09
N HIS A 89 3.26 -10.98 -11.01
CA HIS A 89 3.22 -12.27 -11.69
C HIS A 89 2.83 -12.17 -13.18
N ARG A 90 2.64 -10.95 -13.70
CA ARG A 90 2.15 -10.75 -15.07
C ARG A 90 3.23 -11.02 -16.09
N THR A 91 2.92 -11.89 -17.03
CA THR A 91 3.80 -12.22 -18.17
C THR A 91 3.55 -11.36 -19.41
N ASN A 92 2.43 -10.61 -19.46
CA ASN A 92 2.06 -9.73 -20.58
C ASN A 92 1.21 -8.53 -20.08
N PRO A 93 1.81 -7.34 -19.90
CA PRO A 93 1.08 -6.20 -19.36
C PRO A 93 0.23 -5.43 -20.38
N SER A 94 -0.86 -4.84 -19.88
CA SER A 94 -1.87 -4.13 -20.68
C SER A 94 -1.54 -2.66 -20.98
N LYS A 95 -0.56 -2.05 -20.30
CA LYS A 95 -0.02 -0.71 -20.57
C LYS A 95 1.31 -0.54 -19.82
N GLU A 96 2.42 -0.56 -20.56
CA GLU A 96 3.75 -0.31 -20.02
C GLU A 96 4.10 1.17 -20.11
N MET A 97 4.69 1.71 -19.06
CA MET A 97 5.43 2.97 -19.07
C MET A 97 6.87 2.69 -18.69
N GLN A 98 7.82 3.39 -19.31
CA GLN A 98 9.22 3.28 -18.92
C GLN A 98 9.61 4.42 -17.97
N HIS A 99 10.37 4.08 -16.94
CA HIS A 99 11.07 5.04 -16.10
C HIS A 99 12.43 4.46 -15.74
N GLU A 100 13.50 5.20 -16.02
CA GLU A 100 14.89 4.73 -15.85
C GLU A 100 15.18 3.40 -16.58
N ASN A 101 14.62 3.22 -17.78
CA ASN A 101 14.69 1.99 -18.57
C ASN A 101 14.05 0.75 -17.89
N GLN A 102 13.26 0.95 -16.84
CA GLN A 102 12.50 -0.11 -16.18
C GLN A 102 11.02 -0.05 -16.57
N PRO A 103 10.37 -1.21 -16.81
CA PRO A 103 8.96 -1.27 -17.16
C PRO A 103 8.06 -1.14 -15.92
N TYR A 104 7.08 -0.23 -16.01
CA TYR A 104 6.05 -0.03 -15.00
C TYR A 104 4.66 -0.24 -15.59
N LEU A 105 3.79 -0.84 -14.79
CA LEU A 105 2.38 -1.04 -15.10
C LEU A 105 1.55 -0.01 -14.36
N VAL A 106 0.73 0.74 -15.09
CA VAL A 106 -0.19 1.70 -14.45
C VAL A 106 -1.55 1.03 -14.25
N GLN A 107 -1.97 0.91 -12.99
CA GLN A 107 -3.22 0.29 -12.58
C GLN A 107 -4.03 1.24 -11.72
N THR A 108 -5.32 0.98 -11.49
CA THR A 108 -6.13 1.78 -10.57
C THR A 108 -6.15 1.14 -9.18
N LEU A 109 -5.89 1.94 -8.15
CA LEU A 109 -6.00 1.54 -6.76
C LEU A 109 -7.05 2.40 -6.05
N ARG A 110 -7.73 1.79 -5.07
CA ARG A 110 -8.81 2.44 -4.31
C ARG A 110 -8.58 2.30 -2.81
N TYR A 111 -8.70 3.41 -2.10
CA TYR A 111 -8.74 3.42 -0.63
C TYR A 111 -10.16 3.74 -0.17
N TRP A 112 -10.75 2.81 0.56
CA TRP A 112 -12.11 2.85 1.01
C TRP A 112 -12.18 3.24 2.50
N PRO A 113 -13.21 4.02 2.88
CA PRO A 113 -13.45 4.34 4.28
C PRO A 113 -13.93 3.11 5.07
N PRO A 114 -13.95 3.21 6.40
CA PRO A 114 -14.41 2.14 7.29
C PRO A 114 -15.83 1.68 7.01
N THR A 115 -16.15 0.46 7.43
CA THR A 115 -17.51 -0.10 7.42
C THR A 115 -18.08 -0.14 8.83
N GLU A 116 -19.40 -0.28 8.98
CA GLU A 116 -20.01 -0.42 10.32
C GLU A 116 -19.39 -1.56 11.14
N VAL A 117 -19.09 -2.69 10.49
CA VAL A 117 -18.50 -3.87 11.15
C VAL A 117 -17.04 -3.62 11.55
N ARG A 118 -16.35 -2.71 10.87
CA ARG A 118 -14.93 -2.40 11.09
C ARG A 118 -14.75 -0.90 11.03
N ALA A 119 -15.34 -0.22 12.01
CA ALA A 119 -15.46 1.24 12.05
C ALA A 119 -14.12 1.98 12.12
N ASN A 120 -13.02 1.26 12.41
CA ASN A 120 -11.69 1.83 12.59
C ASN A 120 -10.66 1.36 11.55
N GLU A 121 -11.11 0.77 10.42
CA GLU A 121 -10.21 0.24 9.40
C GLU A 121 -10.53 0.80 8.02
N GLY A 122 -9.60 1.57 7.46
CA GLY A 122 -9.60 1.85 6.02
C GLY A 122 -9.13 0.64 5.22
N ARG A 123 -9.56 0.54 3.97
CA ARG A 123 -9.24 -0.60 3.09
C ARG A 123 -8.61 -0.13 1.81
N LEU A 124 -7.36 -0.50 1.61
CA LEU A 124 -6.74 -0.52 0.29
C LEU A 124 -7.31 -1.72 -0.47
N GLY A 125 -8.31 -1.44 -1.30
CA GLY A 125 -9.10 -2.44 -1.98
C GLY A 125 -8.46 -2.90 -3.27
N GLU A 126 -8.87 -4.09 -3.72
CA GLU A 126 -8.50 -4.63 -5.04
C GLU A 126 -6.99 -4.87 -5.25
N VAL A 127 -6.20 -4.95 -4.18
CA VAL A 127 -4.75 -5.20 -4.25
C VAL A 127 -4.44 -6.49 -5.01
N SER A 128 -5.30 -7.50 -4.91
CA SER A 128 -5.16 -8.74 -5.71
C SER A 128 -5.22 -8.53 -7.22
N LYS A 129 -5.87 -7.47 -7.71
CA LYS A 129 -5.95 -7.17 -9.15
C LYS A 129 -4.62 -6.63 -9.69
N LEU A 130 -3.78 -6.11 -8.79
CA LEU A 130 -2.44 -5.66 -9.14
C LEU A 130 -1.51 -6.83 -9.51
N ASP A 131 -1.88 -8.05 -9.10
CA ASP A 131 -1.13 -9.28 -9.35
C ASP A 131 0.31 -9.21 -8.82
N LEU A 132 0.46 -8.62 -7.63
CA LEU A 132 1.78 -8.43 -7.01
C LEU A 132 2.35 -9.74 -6.47
N ALA A 133 3.67 -9.88 -6.58
CA ALA A 133 4.47 -11.02 -6.13
C ALA A 133 5.37 -10.62 -4.94
N PRO A 134 4.82 -10.51 -3.71
CA PRO A 134 5.65 -10.16 -2.56
C PRO A 134 6.76 -11.19 -2.34
N PRO A 135 8.01 -10.76 -2.13
CA PRO A 135 9.10 -11.68 -1.80
C PRO A 135 8.78 -12.41 -0.49
N SER A 136 9.23 -13.66 -0.35
CA SER A 136 8.92 -14.50 0.83
C SER A 136 10.15 -14.98 1.59
N ASP A 137 11.34 -14.78 1.01
CA ASP A 137 12.64 -15.26 1.47
C ASP A 137 13.62 -14.13 1.81
N LYS A 138 13.13 -12.88 1.88
CA LYS A 138 13.94 -11.66 2.11
C LYS A 138 13.78 -11.05 3.51
N GLY A 139 13.46 -11.86 4.51
CA GLY A 139 13.22 -11.42 5.89
C GLY A 139 11.86 -10.74 6.05
N ARG A 140 11.78 -9.68 6.88
CA ARG A 140 10.55 -8.89 7.01
C ARG A 140 10.23 -8.16 5.70
N VAL A 141 8.96 -8.19 5.29
CA VAL A 141 8.49 -7.58 4.04
C VAL A 141 7.39 -6.57 4.33
N PHE A 142 7.49 -5.40 3.71
CA PHE A 142 6.55 -4.30 3.87
C PHE A 142 5.98 -3.92 2.51
N LEU A 143 4.66 -3.84 2.42
CA LEU A 143 4.01 -3.13 1.33
C LEU A 143 4.29 -1.64 1.51
N LEU A 144 4.80 -0.98 0.47
CA LEU A 144 5.08 0.44 0.44
C LEU A 144 4.27 1.08 -0.68
N ILE A 145 3.54 2.14 -0.36
CA ILE A 145 3.00 3.08 -1.35
C ILE A 145 3.73 4.39 -1.11
N PHE A 146 4.31 4.98 -2.14
CA PHE A 146 5.08 6.22 -1.98
C PHE A 146 4.83 7.18 -3.12
N GLU A 147 4.92 8.46 -2.79
CA GLU A 147 4.88 9.56 -3.73
C GLU A 147 6.25 10.22 -3.77
N ASP A 148 6.72 10.51 -4.98
CA ASP A 148 7.99 11.17 -5.25
C ASP A 148 7.81 12.29 -6.30
N ASP A 149 8.93 12.82 -6.80
CA ASP A 149 8.97 13.84 -7.84
C ASP A 149 8.84 13.32 -9.28
N THR A 150 8.57 12.02 -9.46
CA THR A 150 8.47 11.41 -10.79
C THR A 150 7.05 11.48 -11.34
N ALA A 151 6.92 11.38 -12.67
CA ALA A 151 5.61 11.33 -13.33
C ALA A 151 4.83 10.02 -13.08
N LEU A 152 5.46 9.00 -12.49
CA LEU A 152 4.85 7.70 -12.19
C LEU A 152 4.28 7.61 -10.77
N THR A 153 4.17 8.74 -10.07
CA THR A 153 3.70 8.80 -8.70
C THR A 153 2.16 8.74 -8.59
N PRO A 154 1.57 8.11 -7.55
CA PRO A 154 2.23 7.26 -6.57
C PRO A 154 2.67 5.91 -7.14
N ARG A 155 3.72 5.34 -6.54
CA ARG A 155 4.24 3.99 -6.82
C ARG A 155 3.91 3.04 -5.69
N ILE A 156 3.76 1.76 -6.00
CA ILE A 156 3.62 0.67 -5.02
C ILE A 156 4.72 -0.36 -5.24
N ALA A 157 5.33 -0.82 -4.15
CA ALA A 157 6.45 -1.75 -4.17
C ALA A 157 6.57 -2.51 -2.83
N PHE A 158 7.58 -3.38 -2.73
CA PHE A 158 7.92 -4.09 -1.50
C PHE A 158 9.27 -3.65 -0.95
N VAL A 159 9.30 -3.17 0.29
CA VAL A 159 10.54 -2.97 1.03
C VAL A 159 10.82 -4.25 1.82
N THR A 160 12.03 -4.80 1.67
CA THR A 160 12.44 -5.98 2.43
C THR A 160 13.57 -5.65 3.38
N GLU A 161 13.68 -6.41 4.48
CA GLU A 161 14.79 -6.31 5.41
C GLU A 161 16.15 -6.49 4.71
N HIS A 162 16.22 -7.40 3.74
CA HIS A 162 17.40 -7.58 2.90
C HIS A 162 17.77 -6.29 2.13
N ASP A 163 16.81 -5.69 1.43
CA ASP A 163 17.06 -4.51 0.58
C ASP A 163 17.40 -3.27 1.42
N VAL A 164 16.84 -3.15 2.63
CA VAL A 164 17.19 -2.09 3.59
C VAL A 164 18.63 -2.24 4.06
N LYS A 165 19.05 -3.46 4.46
CA LYS A 165 20.45 -3.75 4.86
C LYS A 165 21.44 -3.51 3.71
N ALA A 166 21.01 -3.78 2.49
CA ALA A 166 21.80 -3.54 1.27
C ALA A 166 21.77 -2.07 0.80
N LYS A 167 21.06 -1.19 1.52
CA LYS A 167 20.90 0.23 1.17
C LYS A 167 20.36 0.46 -0.25
N SER A 168 19.47 -0.42 -0.71
CA SER A 168 18.97 -0.41 -2.09
C SER A 168 17.90 0.66 -2.38
N TRP A 169 17.30 1.25 -1.35
CA TRP A 169 16.31 2.32 -1.50
C TRP A 169 16.93 3.73 -1.46
N GLU A 170 16.11 4.74 -1.77
CA GLU A 170 16.46 6.14 -1.48
C GLU A 170 16.73 6.31 0.04
N LYS A 171 17.66 7.20 0.37
CA LYS A 171 18.19 7.37 1.73
C LYS A 171 17.09 7.56 2.78
N SER A 172 16.06 8.35 2.49
CA SER A 172 14.98 8.61 3.45
C SER A 172 14.14 7.38 3.77
N ILE A 173 13.94 6.49 2.79
CA ILE A 173 13.27 5.19 2.99
C ILE A 173 14.19 4.26 3.79
N ASN A 174 15.45 4.09 3.37
CA ASN A 174 16.39 3.22 4.09
C ASN A 174 16.53 3.64 5.56
N ASP A 175 16.83 4.91 5.84
CA ASP A 175 17.04 5.41 7.20
C ASP A 175 15.80 5.23 8.09
N PHE A 176 14.60 5.33 7.51
CA PHE A 176 13.36 5.09 8.25
C PHE A 176 13.20 3.61 8.59
N PHE A 177 13.33 2.73 7.60
CA PHE A 177 13.12 1.29 7.79
C PHE A 177 14.23 0.64 8.60
N GLU A 178 15.48 1.13 8.57
CA GLU A 178 16.54 0.63 9.46
C GLU A 178 16.17 0.76 10.93
N LYS A 179 15.72 1.94 11.33
CA LYS A 179 15.24 2.18 12.70
C LYS A 179 14.03 1.32 13.05
N LEU A 180 13.12 1.13 12.08
CA LEU A 180 11.97 0.25 12.26
C LEU A 180 12.38 -1.22 12.48
N LEU A 181 13.43 -1.66 11.78
CA LEU A 181 13.94 -3.03 11.84
C LEU A 181 14.72 -3.33 13.12
N GLU A 182 15.17 -2.32 13.86
CA GLU A 182 15.71 -2.49 15.21
C GLU A 182 14.65 -3.01 16.20
N THR A 183 13.36 -2.78 15.90
CA THR A 183 12.26 -3.33 16.69
C THR A 183 11.97 -4.79 16.27
N PRO A 184 11.97 -5.75 17.21
CA PRO A 184 11.70 -7.15 16.89
C PRO A 184 10.33 -7.35 16.22
N ALA A 185 10.25 -8.34 15.32
CA ALA A 185 8.99 -8.70 14.70
C ALA A 185 8.00 -9.25 15.75
N THR A 186 6.77 -8.74 15.76
CA THR A 186 5.68 -9.28 16.57
C THR A 186 4.62 -9.97 15.71
N THR A 187 3.59 -10.51 16.35
CA THR A 187 2.43 -11.09 15.66
C THR A 187 1.58 -10.03 14.97
N ASN A 188 1.60 -8.78 15.45
CA ASN A 188 0.87 -7.69 14.83
C ASN A 188 1.65 -7.08 13.67
N ALA A 189 0.94 -6.65 12.63
CA ALA A 189 1.55 -5.89 11.54
C ALA A 189 1.87 -4.46 12.00
N VAL A 190 3.15 -4.09 11.89
CA VAL A 190 3.57 -2.69 11.97
C VAL A 190 3.11 -1.96 10.72
N MET A 191 2.54 -0.78 10.87
CA MET A 191 2.07 0.04 9.74
C MET A 191 2.17 1.51 10.09
N GLY A 192 2.22 2.37 9.09
CA GLY A 192 2.36 3.79 9.35
C GLY A 192 2.58 4.59 8.09
N TYR A 193 3.01 5.84 8.28
CA TYR A 193 3.37 6.72 7.19
C TYR A 193 4.43 7.73 7.62
N LYS A 194 5.11 8.28 6.62
CA LYS A 194 5.98 9.45 6.74
C LYS A 194 5.59 10.43 5.65
N ASP A 195 5.29 11.67 6.01
CA ASP A 195 5.03 12.77 5.07
C ASP A 195 6.07 13.87 5.30
N PHE A 196 7.01 13.98 4.37
CA PHE A 196 8.08 14.98 4.42
C PHE A 196 7.58 16.38 4.06
N VAL A 197 6.53 16.48 3.25
CA VAL A 197 5.92 17.75 2.84
C VAL A 197 5.21 18.41 4.03
N ASN A 198 4.38 17.64 4.72
CA ASN A 198 3.61 18.13 5.86
C ASN A 198 4.34 17.96 7.20
N LYS A 199 5.54 17.36 7.19
CA LYS A 199 6.37 17.08 8.38
C LYS A 199 5.63 16.25 9.44
N THR A 200 4.74 15.37 9.00
CA THR A 200 3.99 14.47 9.87
C THR A 200 4.48 13.03 9.72
N SER A 201 4.33 12.25 10.77
CA SER A 201 4.59 10.81 10.74
C SER A 201 3.82 10.12 11.83
N TRP A 202 3.44 8.90 11.56
CA TRP A 202 2.85 8.04 12.56
C TRP A 202 3.23 6.60 12.27
N THR A 203 3.46 5.82 13.31
CA THR A 203 3.73 4.39 13.22
C THR A 203 2.94 3.71 14.31
N LYS A 204 2.18 2.68 13.92
CA LYS A 204 1.57 1.77 14.84
C LYS A 204 2.66 0.94 15.48
N GLU A 205 2.83 1.06 16.79
CA GLU A 205 3.73 0.19 17.52
C GLU A 205 3.25 -1.28 17.39
N PRO A 206 4.19 -2.24 17.24
CA PRO A 206 3.89 -3.66 17.11
C PRO A 206 3.20 -4.30 18.33
#